data_AF-A0A1Q3MZK6-F1
#
_entry.id   AF-A0A1Q3MZK6-F1
#
_cell.length_a   1.000
_cell.length_b   1.000
_cell.length_c   1.000
_cell.angle_alpha   90.00
_cell.angle_beta   90.00
_cell.angle_gamma   90.00
#
_symmetry.space_group_name_H-M   'P 1'
#
loop_
_entity.id
_entity.type
_entity.pdbx_description
1 polymer ?
#
loop_
_entity_poly.entity_id
_entity_poly.type
_entity_poly.pdbx_seq_one_letter_code
_entity_poly.pdbx_strand_id
1 'polypeptide(L)' 'MQIKRVQVALLQLGYYSGKIDGDLGKNTRKAIANYQVDKNLSINGRMTTELLNSLGISAVNYYE' A
#
# COMPACT_ATOMS: atom_id res chain seq x y z
N MET A 1 -10.21 -6.68 1.00
CA MET A 1 -8.99 -7.20 1.69
C MET A 1 -7.66 -6.62 1.18
N GLN A 2 -7.55 -6.13 -0.07
CA GLN A 2 -6.27 -5.55 -0.58
C GLN A 2 -5.71 -4.39 0.26
N ILE A 3 -6.55 -3.46 0.73
CA ILE A 3 -6.08 -2.30 1.51
C ILE A 3 -5.41 -2.76 2.82
N LYS A 4 -5.97 -3.76 3.51
CA LYS A 4 -5.35 -4.32 4.73
C LYS A 4 -3.99 -4.94 4.43
N ARG A 5 -3.84 -5.65 3.30
CA ARG A 5 -2.54 -6.21 2.89
C ARG A 5 -1.52 -5.10 2.63
N VAL A 6 -1.92 -4.02 1.98
CA VAL A 6 -1.06 -2.83 1.77
C VAL A 6 -0.69 -2.18 3.10
N GLN A 7 -1.65 -1.96 4.00
CA GLN A 7 -1.38 -1.39 5.33
C GLN A 7 -0.41 -2.26 6.13
N VAL A 8 -0.55 -3.60 6.08
CA VAL A 8 0.38 -4.54 6.75
C VAL A 8 1.77 -4.45 6.13
N ALA A 9 1.89 -4.47 4.80
CA ALA A 9 3.18 -4.37 4.14
C ALA A 9 3.88 -3.03 4.46
N LEU A 10 3.14 -1.92 4.39
CA LEU A 10 3.68 -0.60 4.74
C LEU A 10 4.05 -0.49 6.23
N LEU A 11 3.32 -1.16 7.12
CA LEU A 11 3.66 -1.23 8.56
C LEU A 11 4.95 -2.00 8.78
N GLN A 12 5.09 -3.18 8.16
CA GLN A 12 6.31 -4.01 8.24
C GLN A 12 7.54 -3.30 7.70
N LEU A 13 7.35 -2.46 6.68
CA LEU A 13 8.41 -1.66 6.08
C LEU A 13 8.65 -0.32 6.80
N GLY A 14 7.89 0.00 7.85
CA GLY A 14 8.06 1.21 8.66
C GLY A 14 7.42 2.49 8.11
N TYR A 15 6.64 2.41 7.02
CA TYR A 15 5.96 3.56 6.40
C TYR A 15 4.61 3.88 7.02
N TYR A 16 3.97 2.91 7.68
CA TYR A 16 2.63 3.05 8.26
C TYR A 16 2.66 2.74 9.76
N SER A 17 1.92 3.50 10.56
CA SER A 17 1.80 3.31 12.02
C SER A 17 0.34 3.36 12.51
N GLY A 18 -0.62 3.38 11.58
CA GLY A 18 -2.05 3.40 11.89
C GLY A 18 -2.64 2.00 12.10
N LYS A 19 -3.96 1.94 12.27
CA LYS A 19 -4.70 0.69 12.41
C LYS A 19 -4.84 -0.03 11.07
N ILE A 20 -4.78 -1.36 11.08
CA ILE A 20 -5.07 -2.19 9.90
C ILE A 20 -6.59 -2.36 9.75
N ASP A 21 -7.28 -1.25 9.51
CA ASP A 21 -8.74 -1.16 9.40
C ASP A 21 -9.26 -1.51 8.00
N GLY A 22 -8.40 -1.43 6.98
CA GLY A 22 -8.78 -1.59 5.58
C GLY A 22 -9.27 -0.31 4.92
N ASP A 23 -9.09 0.84 5.57
CA ASP A 23 -9.49 2.13 5.06
C ASP A 23 -8.34 2.87 4.38
N LEU A 24 -8.60 3.37 3.18
CA LEU A 24 -7.67 4.25 2.47
C LEU A 24 -7.80 5.69 3.00
N GLY A 25 -7.50 5.89 4.28
CA GLY A 25 -7.53 7.19 4.96
C GLY A 25 -6.30 8.07 4.66
N LYS A 26 -6.24 9.25 5.29
CA LYS A 26 -5.11 10.19 5.15
C LYS A 26 -3.77 9.53 5.52
N ASN A 27 -3.73 8.76 6.61
CA ASN A 27 -2.51 8.08 7.07
C ASN A 27 -2.06 7.01 6.07
N THR A 28 -2.98 6.22 5.52
CA THR A 28 -2.69 5.20 4.51
C THR A 28 -2.13 5.84 3.24
N ARG A 29 -2.76 6.92 2.75
CA ARG A 29 -2.27 7.67 1.58
C ARG A 29 -0.89 8.28 1.79
N LYS A 30 -0.62 8.83 2.99
CA LYS A 30 0.71 9.37 3.34
C LYS A 30 1.77 8.28 3.34
N ALA A 31 1.49 7.13 3.93
CA ALA A 31 2.40 5.99 3.92
C ALA A 31 2.69 5.48 2.50
N ILE A 32 1.66 5.41 1.65
CA ILE A 32 1.81 5.08 0.23
C ILE A 32 2.72 6.09 -0.47
N ALA A 33 2.48 7.39 -0.28
CA ALA A 33 3.29 8.43 -0.92
C ALA A 33 4.77 8.36 -0.50
N ASN A 34 5.04 8.17 0.79
CA ASN A 34 6.41 8.01 1.29
C ASN A 34 7.10 6.77 0.70
N TYR A 35 6.39 5.64 0.64
CA TYR A 35 6.91 4.44 0.00
C TYR A 35 7.17 4.64 -1.50
N GLN A 36 6.28 5.35 -2.20
CA GLN A 36 6.45 5.68 -3.62
C GLN A 36 7.70 6.54 -3.84
N VAL A 37 7.98 7.51 -2.97
CA VAL A 37 9.24 8.29 -3.00
C VAL A 37 10.44 7.37 -2.87
N ASP A 38 10.49 6.54 -1.83
CA ASP A 38 11.66 5.70 -1.53
C ASP A 38 11.89 4.59 -2.56
N LYS A 39 10.85 4.20 -3.30
CA LYS A 39 10.91 3.20 -4.38
C LYS A 39 10.97 3.79 -5.78
N ASN A 40 11.09 5.11 -5.92
CA ASN A 40 11.09 5.82 -7.21
C ASN A 40 9.87 5.46 -8.09
N LEU A 41 8.70 5.32 -7.47
CA LEU A 41 7.42 5.08 -8.16
C LEU A 41 6.70 6.41 -8.42
N SER A 42 5.59 6.35 -9.15
CA SER A 42 4.71 7.50 -9.33
C SER A 42 4.12 7.98 -8.00
N ILE A 43 4.60 9.11 -7.48
CA ILE A 43 4.19 9.67 -6.17
C ILE A 43 2.81 10.32 -6.29
N ASN A 44 1.76 9.57 -6.01
CA ASN A 44 0.37 10.05 -6.05
C ASN A 44 -0.44 9.67 -4.79
N GLY A 45 0.16 8.89 -3.87
CA GLY A 45 -0.50 8.42 -2.65
C GLY A 45 -1.67 7.47 -2.91
N ARG A 46 -1.81 6.95 -4.13
CA ARG A 46 -2.88 6.04 -4.55
C ARG A 46 -2.37 4.61 -4.59
N MET A 47 -3.26 3.67 -4.28
CA MET A 47 -3.01 2.25 -4.43
C MET A 47 -3.11 1.88 -5.91
N THR A 48 -2.00 2.03 -6.65
CA THR A 48 -1.89 1.68 -8.08
C THR A 48 -1.41 0.23 -8.24
N THR A 49 -1.59 -0.33 -9.44
CA THR A 49 -1.02 -1.65 -9.78
C THR A 49 0.50 -1.68 -9.63
N GLU A 50 1.17 -0.58 -9.97
CA GLU A 50 2.63 -0.42 -9.77
C GLU A 50 3.02 -0.55 -8.29
N LEU A 51 2.29 0.13 -7.39
CA LEU A 51 2.49 -0.01 -5.95
C LEU A 51 2.28 -1.46 -5.49
N LEU A 52 1.17 -2.07 -5.91
CA LEU A 52 0.81 -3.44 -5.52
C LEU A 52 1.88 -4.45 -5.97
N ASN A 53 2.36 -4.32 -7.21
CA ASN A 53 3.45 -5.14 -7.74
C ASN A 53 4.76 -4.94 -6.96
N SER A 54 5.11 -3.68 -6.65
CA SER A 54 6.31 -3.35 -5.86
C SER A 54 6.28 -3.92 -4.44
N LEU A 55 5.08 -4.03 -3.85
CA LEU A 55 4.84 -4.67 -2.56
C LEU A 55 4.72 -6.21 -2.63
N GLY A 56 4.82 -6.82 -3.83
CA GLY A 56 4.58 -8.25 -4.02
C GLY A 56 3.12 -8.67 -3.76
N ILE A 57 2.20 -7.71 -3.72
CA ILE A 57 0.77 -7.96 -3.53
C ILE A 57 0.18 -8.10 -4.91
N SER A 58 0.13 -9.33 -5.42
CA SER A 58 -0.61 -9.61 -6.64
C SER A 58 -2.06 -9.12 -6.46
N ALA A 59 -2.54 -8.31 -7.40
CA ALA A 59 -3.95 -8.03 -7.58
C ALA A 59 -4.63 -9.32 -8.08
N VAL A 60 -4.67 -10.35 -7.23
CA VAL A 60 -5.21 -11.65 -7.58
C VAL A 60 -6.70 -11.47 -7.85
N ASN A 61 -7.07 -11.62 -9.13
CA ASN A 61 -8.35 -12.19 -9.53
C ASN A 61 -8.45 -13.53 -8.82
N TYR A 62 -9.31 -13.63 -7.81
CA TYR A 62 -9.71 -14.92 -7.27
C TYR A 62 -10.46 -15.66 -8.40
N TYR A 63 -9.81 -16.67 -8.97
CA TYR A 63 -10.51 -17.82 -9.53
C TYR A 63 -10.29 -18.96 -8.55
N GLU A 64 -11.18 -19.06 -7.57
CA GLU A 64 -11.58 -20.36 -6.99
C GLU A 64 -13.06 -20.54 -7.33
#